data_AF-A0A7L0PFF9-F1
#
_entry.id   AF-A0A7L0PFF9-F1
#
_cell.length_a   1.000
_cell.length_b   1.000
_cell.length_c   1.000
_cell.angle_alpha   90.00
_cell.angle_beta   90.00
_cell.angle_gamma   90.00
#
_symmetry.space_group_name_H-M   'P 1'
#
loop_
_entity.id
_entity.type
_entity.pdbx_description
1 polymer ?
#
loop_
_entity_poly.entity_id
_entity_poly.type
_entity_poly.pdbx_seq_one_letter_code
_entity_poly.pdbx_strand_id
1 'polypeptide(L)'
;LSQLRDFLLVYNRMTELCFRHCVSNLNYRLLTGREESCLDSCAAKLVHANHRLMSAYVALMPSIMQRRASDYEASAAQASQSSAQAGLAAPAA
;
A
#
# COMPACT_ATOMS: atom_id res chain seq x y z
N LEU A 1 -14.69 12.48 6.48
CA LEU A 1 -14.04 12.80 5.19
C LEU A 1 -13.02 11.74 4.74
N SER A 2 -12.23 11.11 5.62
CA SER A 2 -11.24 10.08 5.20
C SER A 2 -11.87 8.90 4.44
N GLN A 3 -12.91 8.27 5.01
CA GLN A 3 -13.59 7.12 4.39
C GLN A 3 -14.04 7.38 2.94
N LEU A 4 -14.55 8.58 2.66
CA LEU A 4 -14.98 8.97 1.31
C LEU A 4 -13.78 9.16 0.39
N ARG A 5 -12.71 9.82 0.87
CA ARG A 5 -11.46 9.99 0.11
C ARG A 5 -10.85 8.63 -0.26
N ASP A 6 -10.82 7.71 0.70
CA ASP A 6 -10.25 6.38 0.51
C ASP A 6 -11.07 5.57 -0.50
N PHE A 7 -12.40 5.67 -0.42
CA PHE A 7 -13.29 5.11 -1.43
C PHE A 7 -13.03 5.70 -2.83
N LEU A 8 -12.91 7.02 -2.95
CA LEU A 8 -12.67 7.68 -4.24
C LEU A 8 -11.31 7.32 -4.84
N LEU A 9 -10.28 7.12 -4.01
CA LEU A 9 -8.97 6.65 -4.49
C LEU A 9 -9.07 5.24 -5.09
N VAL A 10 -9.77 4.32 -4.43
CA VAL A 10 -10.01 2.96 -4.93
C VAL A 10 -10.87 2.99 -6.20
N TYR A 11 -11.92 3.80 -6.21
CA TYR A 11 -12.80 3.97 -7.37
C TYR A 11 -12.02 4.46 -8.60
N ASN A 12 -11.25 5.54 -8.45
CA ASN A 12 -10.46 6.11 -9.55
C ASN A 12 -9.41 5.12 -10.06
N ARG A 13 -8.79 4.35 -9.16
CA ARG A 13 -7.83 3.32 -9.56
C ARG A 13 -8.50 2.17 -10.31
N MET A 14 -9.68 1.76 -9.87
CA MET A 14 -10.45 0.69 -10.50
C MET A 14 -10.90 1.10 -11.91
N THR A 15 -11.43 2.31 -12.08
CA THR A 15 -11.91 2.80 -13.37
C THR A 15 -10.77 2.90 -14.38
N GLU A 16 -9.62 3.44 -13.97
CA GLU A 16 -8.41 3.52 -14.80
C GLU A 16 -7.94 2.12 -15.26
N LEU A 17 -7.84 1.16 -14.34
CA LEU A 17 -7.34 -0.18 -14.61
C LEU A 17 -8.29 -0.96 -15.52
N CYS A 18 -9.58 -0.95 -15.21
CA CYS A 18 -10.56 -1.68 -15.99
C CYS A 18 -10.76 -1.06 -17.38
N PHE A 19 -10.69 0.27 -17.51
CA PHE A 19 -10.71 0.92 -18.82
C PHE A 19 -9.51 0.48 -19.67
N ARG A 20 -8.29 0.56 -19.13
CA ARG A 20 -7.06 0.15 -19.84
C ARG A 20 -7.05 -1.32 -20.24
N HIS A 21 -7.67 -2.19 -19.46
CA HIS A 21 -7.65 -3.63 -19.71
C HIS A 21 -8.79 -4.10 -20.63
N CYS A 22 -9.99 -3.55 -20.46
CA CYS A 22 -11.18 -4.04 -21.14
C CYS A 22 -11.54 -3.24 -22.38
N VAL A 23 -11.40 -1.90 -22.35
CA VAL A 23 -11.80 -1.05 -23.48
C VAL A 23 -10.68 -1.05 -24.51
N SER A 24 -10.90 -1.75 -25.61
CA SER A 24 -9.90 -1.97 -26.66
C SER A 24 -10.36 -1.47 -28.02
N ASN A 25 -11.67 -1.24 -28.19
CA ASN A 25 -12.25 -0.73 -29.43
C ASN A 25 -12.90 0.63 -29.21
N LEU A 26 -12.28 1.68 -29.76
CA LEU A 26 -12.77 3.07 -29.65
C LEU A 26 -13.44 3.58 -30.93
N ASN A 27 -13.83 2.68 -31.84
CA ASN A 27 -14.50 3.07 -33.09
C ASN A 27 -15.95 3.53 -32.88
N TYR A 28 -16.54 3.23 -31.72
CA TYR A 28 -17.91 3.60 -31.37
C TYR A 28 -17.95 4.25 -29.98
N ARG A 29 -18.98 5.06 -29.73
CA ARG A 29 -19.16 5.77 -28.46
C ARG A 29 -19.63 4.85 -27.32
N LEU A 30 -20.35 3.79 -27.66
CA LEU A 30 -20.91 2.83 -26.72
C LEU A 30 -19.98 1.62 -26.58
N LEU A 31 -19.98 1.01 -25.40
CA LEU A 31 -19.24 -0.22 -25.17
C LEU A 31 -19.86 -1.37 -25.96
N THR A 32 -19.01 -2.28 -26.41
CA THR A 32 -19.47 -3.56 -26.96
C THR A 32 -19.84 -4.51 -25.82
N GLY A 33 -20.74 -5.48 -26.06
CA GLY A 33 -21.15 -6.44 -25.02
C GLY A 33 -19.98 -7.27 -24.42
N ARG A 34 -18.89 -7.45 -25.18
CA ARG A 34 -17.65 -8.07 -24.67
C ARG A 34 -16.93 -7.14 -23.68
N GLU A 35 -16.86 -5.85 -23.96
CA GLU A 35 -16.25 -4.86 -23.07
C GLU A 35 -17.07 -4.69 -21.79
N GLU A 36 -18.40 -4.67 -21.88
CA GLU A 36 -19.30 -4.65 -20.71
C GLU A 36 -19.05 -5.86 -19.81
N SER A 37 -19.08 -7.08 -20.37
CA SER A 37 -18.82 -8.32 -19.62
C SER A 37 -17.43 -8.34 -18.97
N CYS A 38 -16.43 -7.76 -19.66
CA CYS A 38 -15.08 -7.62 -19.12
C CYS A 38 -15.03 -6.64 -17.95
N LEU A 39 -15.69 -5.49 -18.06
CA LEU A 39 -15.73 -4.49 -16.99
C LEU A 39 -16.39 -5.03 -15.71
N ASP A 40 -17.52 -5.74 -15.84
CA ASP A 40 -18.19 -6.38 -14.71
C ASP A 40 -17.26 -7.37 -13.99
N SER A 41 -16.60 -8.22 -14.79
CA SER A 41 -15.62 -9.18 -14.27
C SER A 41 -14.42 -8.49 -13.63
N CYS A 42 -13.93 -7.39 -14.23
CA CYS A 42 -12.79 -6.63 -13.73
C CYS A 42 -13.10 -5.98 -12.38
N ALA A 43 -14.24 -5.29 -12.28
CA ALA A 43 -14.69 -4.64 -11.05
C ALA A 43 -14.89 -5.66 -9.92
N ALA A 44 -15.59 -6.77 -10.19
CA ALA A 44 -15.80 -7.84 -9.21
C ALA A 44 -14.46 -8.41 -8.70
N LYS A 45 -13.55 -8.76 -9.63
CA LYS A 45 -12.21 -9.27 -9.27
C LYS A 45 -11.43 -8.27 -8.43
N LEU A 46 -11.45 -7.00 -8.80
CA LEU A 46 -10.70 -5.96 -8.08
C LEU A 46 -11.26 -5.75 -6.67
N VAL A 47 -12.59 -5.73 -6.49
CA VAL A 47 -13.20 -5.63 -5.16
C VAL A 47 -12.84 -6.83 -4.29
N HIS A 48 -12.96 -8.06 -4.82
CA HIS A 48 -12.60 -9.27 -4.07
C HIS A 48 -11.11 -9.33 -3.73
N ALA A 49 -10.24 -8.97 -4.68
CA ALA A 49 -8.81 -8.92 -4.45
C ALA A 49 -8.45 -7.86 -3.41
N ASN A 50 -9.03 -6.66 -3.51
CA ASN A 50 -8.80 -5.58 -2.55
C ASN A 50 -9.22 -5.99 -1.14
N HIS A 51 -10.38 -6.64 -0.97
CA HIS A 51 -10.83 -7.12 0.34
C HIS A 51 -9.90 -8.19 0.92
N ARG A 52 -9.44 -9.14 0.09
CA ARG A 52 -8.48 -10.18 0.52
C ARG A 52 -7.14 -9.58 0.94
N LEU A 53 -6.62 -8.65 0.15
CA LEU A 53 -5.36 -7.95 0.44
C LEU A 53 -5.48 -7.10 1.71
N MET A 54 -6.59 -6.37 1.86
CA MET A 54 -6.82 -5.55 3.05
C MET A 54 -6.95 -6.41 4.32
N SER A 55 -7.63 -7.55 4.24
CA SER A 55 -7.71 -8.50 5.35
C SER A 55 -6.33 -9.03 5.76
N ALA A 56 -5.51 -9.45 4.79
CA ALA A 56 -4.15 -9.87 5.06
C ALA A 56 -3.30 -8.73 5.63
N TYR A 57 -3.42 -7.53 5.06
CA TYR A 57 -2.70 -6.35 5.53
C TYR A 57 -3.00 -6.05 7.01
N VAL A 58 -4.28 -5.99 7.38
CA VAL A 58 -4.70 -5.75 8.77
C VAL A 58 -4.17 -6.83 9.72
N ALA A 59 -4.11 -8.09 9.28
CA ALA A 59 -3.57 -9.18 10.09
C ALA A 59 -2.04 -9.09 10.28
N LEU A 60 -1.29 -8.69 9.24
CA LEU A 60 0.17 -8.70 9.28
C LEU A 60 0.79 -7.38 9.78
N MET A 61 0.20 -6.24 9.47
CA MET A 61 0.83 -4.92 9.68
C MET A 61 1.19 -4.62 11.14
N PRO A 62 0.39 -4.99 12.16
CA PRO A 62 0.77 -4.76 13.56
C PRO A 62 2.10 -5.43 13.93
N SER A 63 2.30 -6.68 13.51
CA SER A 63 3.54 -7.42 13.77
C SER A 63 4.76 -6.79 13.09
N ILE A 64 4.56 -6.28 11.87
CA ILE A 64 5.60 -5.61 11.09
C ILE A 64 5.98 -4.28 11.75
N MET A 65 4.99 -3.52 12.22
CA MET A 65 5.21 -2.26 12.92
C MET A 65 5.87 -2.45 14.28
N GLN A 66 5.49 -3.50 15.03
CA GLN A 66 6.12 -3.82 16.30
C GLN A 66 7.62 -4.12 16.14
N ARG A 67 7.99 -4.92 15.13
CA ARG A 67 9.39 -5.22 14.83
C ARG A 67 10.17 -3.96 14.43
N ARG A 68 9.57 -3.11 13.59
CA ARG A 68 10.20 -1.83 13.23
C ARG A 68 10.44 -0.95 14.45
N ALA A 69 9.47 -0.85 15.37
CA ALA A 69 9.62 -0.08 16.60
C ALA A 69 10.80 -0.60 17.46
N SER A 70 10.91 -1.92 17.66
CA SER A 70 12.05 -2.49 18.41
C SER A 70 13.39 -2.27 17.72
N ASP A 71 13.44 -2.33 16.39
CA ASP A 71 14.67 -2.10 15.63
C ASP A 71 15.11 -0.62 15.73
N TYR A 72 14.17 0.32 15.73
CA TYR A 72 14.45 1.75 15.96
C TYR A 72 14.99 2.00 17.38
N GLU A 73 14.38 1.39 18.40
CA GLU A 73 14.84 1.51 19.78
C GLU A 73 16.24 0.92 19.96
N ALA A 74 16.51 -0.26 19.39
CA ALA A 74 17.82 -0.89 19.42
C ALA A 74 18.89 -0.05 18.70
N SER A 75 18.55 0.51 17.53
CA SER A 75 19.47 1.39 16.78
C SER A 75 19.75 2.69 17.55
N ALA A 76 18.74 3.27 18.21
CA ALA A 76 18.89 4.46 19.03
C ALA A 76 19.74 4.19 20.30
N ALA A 77 19.58 3.03 20.93
CA ALA A 77 20.41 2.60 22.06
C ALA A 77 21.87 2.33 21.66
N GLN A 78 22.11 1.75 20.48
CA GLN A 78 23.46 1.58 19.94
C GLN A 78 24.10 2.94 19.62
N ALA A 79 23.35 3.88 19.06
CA ALA A 79 23.84 5.23 18.77
C ALA A 79 24.23 6.00 20.05
N SER A 80 23.46 5.88 21.14
CA SER A 80 23.80 6.51 22.42
C SER A 80 24.98 5.83 23.15
N GLN A 81 25.16 4.52 23.00
CA GLN A 81 26.32 3.81 23.55
C GLN A 81 27.62 4.14 22.79
N SER A 82 27.55 4.24 21.45
CA SER A 82 28.72 4.60 20.63
C SER A 82 29.19 6.04 20.88
N SER A 83 28.28 6.98 21.14
CA SER A 83 28.64 8.35 21.52
C SER A 83 29.19 8.45 22.95
N ALA A 84 28.70 7.63 23.89
CA ALA A 84 29.26 7.53 25.24
C ALA A 84 30.68 6.93 25.25
N GLN A 85 30.97 5.94 24.39
CA GLN A 85 32.32 5.36 24.26
C GLN A 85 33.31 6.31 23.56
N ALA A 86 32.87 7.11 22.59
CA ALA A 86 33.73 8.13 21.97
C ALA A 86 34.11 9.26 22.95
N GLY A 87 33.26 9.56 23.94
CA GLY A 87 33.54 10.55 24.98
C GLY A 87 34.58 10.13 26.02
N LEU A 88 34.84 8.83 26.20
CA LEU A 88 35.87 8.32 27.13
C LEU A 88 37.26 8.17 26.49
N ALA A 89 37.40 8.36 25.17
CA ALA A 89 38.66 8.16 24.45
C ALA A 89 39.47 9.44 24.19
N ALA A 90 39.06 10.61 24.72
CA ALA A 90 39.88 11.82 24.67
C ALA A 90 40.95 11.76 25.80
N PRO A 91 42.24 11.55 25.48
CA PRO A 91 43.28 11.51 26.51
C PRO A 91 43.51 12.93 27.03
N ALA A 92 43.61 13.05 28.36
CA ALA A 92 44.08 14.26 29.02
C ALA A 92 45.52 14.56 28.57
N ALA A 93 45.75 15.78 28.08
CA ALA A 93 47.06 16.37 27.83
C ALA A 93 47.14 17.70 28.58
#